data_AF-D4JYK6-F1
#
_entry.id   AF-D4JYK6-F1
#
_cell.length_a   1.000
_cell.length_b   1.000
_cell.length_c   1.000
_cell.angle_alpha   90.00
_cell.angle_beta   90.00
_cell.angle_gamma   90.00
#
_symmetry.space_group_name_H-M   'P 1'
#
loop_
_entity.id
_entity.type
_entity.pdbx_description
1 polymer ?
#
loop_
_entity_poly.entity_id
_entity_poly.type
_entity_poly.pdbx_seq_one_letter_code
_entity_poly.pdbx_strand_id
1 'polypeptide(L)' 'MAKFSIMLFGIDSYTKNKMQLPYKLDAKSSDAALREARMCAMTFYPRFSETEKPDVEVVKR' A
#
# COMPACT_ATOMS: atom_id res chain seq x y z
N MET A 1 2.63 18.38 4.95
CA MET A 1 2.66 16.89 4.89
C MET A 1 3.48 16.51 3.68
N ALA A 2 4.29 15.46 3.80
CA ALA A 2 5.04 14.93 2.67
C ALA A 2 4.12 14.01 1.87
N LYS A 3 4.34 13.98 0.55
CA LYS A 3 3.63 13.07 -0.33
C LYS A 3 4.43 11.77 -0.42
N PHE A 4 3.78 10.65 -0.20
CA PHE A 4 4.38 9.32 -0.27
C PHE A 4 3.76 8.54 -1.42
N SER A 5 4.61 7.84 -2.16
CA SER A 5 4.21 6.80 -3.12
C SER A 5 4.46 5.46 -2.46
N ILE A 6 3.42 4.64 -2.31
CA ILE A 6 3.50 3.33 -1.67
C ILE A 6 3.07 2.27 -2.67
N MET A 7 3.83 1.18 -2.76
CA MET A 7 3.43 -0.03 -3.47
C MET A 7 3.27 -1.17 -2.46
N LEU A 8 2.06 -1.70 -2.33
CA LEU A 8 1.83 -2.92 -1.58
C LEU A 8 1.90 -4.12 -2.54
N PHE A 9 2.61 -5.15 -2.12
CA PHE A 9 2.78 -6.39 -2.88
C PHE A 9 2.14 -7.55 -2.13
N GLY A 10 1.34 -8.33 -2.84
CA GLY A 10 0.62 -9.42 -2.21
C GLY A 10 -0.05 -10.35 -3.19
N ILE A 11 -0.97 -11.14 -2.66
CA ILE A 11 -1.82 -12.03 -3.44
C ILE A 11 -3.28 -11.79 -3.10
N ASP A 12 -4.16 -11.97 -4.06
CA ASP A 12 -5.56 -12.22 -3.77
C ASP A 12 -5.71 -13.68 -3.30
N SER A 13 -6.08 -13.86 -2.05
CA SER A 13 -6.23 -15.19 -1.44
C SER A 13 -7.29 -16.06 -2.12
N TYR A 14 -8.24 -15.47 -2.86
CA TYR A 14 -9.25 -16.22 -3.62
C TYR A 14 -8.75 -16.64 -5.00
N THR A 15 -8.34 -15.67 -5.82
CA THR A 15 -7.92 -15.97 -7.20
C THR A 15 -6.49 -16.51 -7.28
N LYS A 16 -5.72 -16.41 -6.19
CA LYS A 16 -4.28 -16.71 -6.12
C LYS A 16 -3.42 -15.85 -7.05
N ASN A 17 -3.99 -14.80 -7.62
CA ASN A 17 -3.26 -13.88 -8.48
C ASN A 17 -2.37 -12.97 -7.64
N LYS A 18 -1.16 -12.72 -8.15
CA LYS A 18 -0.28 -11.69 -7.60
C LYS A 18 -0.91 -10.32 -7.84
N MET A 19 -0.81 -9.45 -6.85
CA MET A 19 -1.36 -8.11 -6.86
C MET A 19 -0.29 -7.10 -6.49
N GLN A 20 -0.35 -5.95 -7.16
CA GLN A 20 0.42 -4.75 -6.84
C GLN A 20 -0.58 -3.62 -6.66
N LEU A 21 -0.61 -3.03 -5.47
CA LEU A 21 -1.57 -1.98 -5.13
C LEU A 21 -0.82 -0.66 -4.90
N PRO A 22 -0.85 0.26 -5.88
CA PRO A 22 -0.21 1.56 -5.77
C PRO A 22 -1.09 2.56 -5.01
N TYR A 23 -0.48 3.33 -4.11
CA TYR A 23 -1.11 4.41 -3.36
C TYR A 23 -0.26 5.68 -3.40
N LYS A 24 -0.92 6.83 -3.47
CA LYS A 24 -0.29 8.16 -3.32
C LYS A 24 -1.00 8.91 -2.21
N LEU A 25 -0.31 9.10 -1.09
CA LEU A 25 -0.92 9.60 0.15
C LEU A 25 -0.11 10.78 0.70
N ASP A 26 -0.79 11.80 1.20
CA ASP A 26 -0.16 12.89 1.95
C ASP A 26 -0.18 12.54 3.44
N ALA A 27 1.00 12.38 4.04
CA ALA A 27 1.11 11.96 5.44
C ALA A 27 2.19 12.74 6.21
N LYS A 28 2.18 12.56 7.54
CA LYS A 28 3.21 13.15 8.43
C LYS A 28 4.51 12.35 8.44
N SER A 29 4.43 11.04 8.17
CA SER A 29 5.58 10.11 8.13
C SER A 29 5.29 8.95 7.17
N SER A 30 6.34 8.20 6.80
CA SER A 30 6.23 6.98 5.99
C SER A 30 5.34 5.93 6.65
N ASP A 31 5.45 5.74 7.96
CA ASP A 31 4.66 4.73 8.69
C ASP A 31 3.17 5.06 8.70
N ALA A 32 2.84 6.36 8.85
CA ALA A 32 1.46 6.82 8.77
C ALA A 32 0.88 6.57 7.36
N ALA A 33 1.64 6.91 6.32
CA ALA A 33 1.24 6.65 4.94
C ALA A 33 1.05 5.14 4.69
N LEU A 34 1.99 4.29 5.16
CA LEU A 34 1.92 2.84 4.98
C LEU A 34 0.71 2.23 5.69
N ARG A 35 0.42 2.68 6.91
CA ARG A 35 -0.75 2.23 7.67
C ARG A 35 -2.04 2.59 6.93
N GLU A 36 -2.11 3.80 6.36
CA GLU A 36 -3.28 4.25 5.61
C GLU A 36 -3.46 3.48 4.30
N ALA A 37 -2.37 3.23 3.55
CA ALA A 37 -2.39 2.38 2.36
C ALA A 37 -2.92 0.97 2.68
N ARG A 38 -2.47 0.36 3.79
CA ARG A 38 -2.96 -0.95 4.25
C ARG A 38 -4.44 -0.92 4.61
N MET A 39 -4.91 0.13 5.29
CA MET A 39 -6.33 0.29 5.59
C MET A 39 -7.15 0.38 4.30
N CYS A 40 -6.72 1.17 3.32
CA CYS A 40 -7.37 1.22 2.01
C CYS A 40 -7.38 -0.15 1.33
N ALA A 41 -6.25 -0.87 1.32
CA ALA A 41 -6.18 -2.20 0.73
C ALA A 41 -7.16 -3.18 1.39
N MET A 42 -7.26 -3.18 2.73
CA MET A 42 -8.23 -4.03 3.44
C MET A 42 -9.69 -3.69 3.10
N THR A 43 -10.01 -2.41 2.86
CA THR A 43 -11.37 -1.98 2.50
C THR A 43 -11.74 -2.38 1.07
N PHE A 44 -10.86 -2.15 0.10
CA PHE A 44 -11.18 -2.35 -1.32
C PHE A 44 -10.83 -3.75 -1.84
N TYR A 45 -9.85 -4.40 -1.21
CA TYR A 45 -9.36 -5.73 -1.55
C TYR A 45 -9.34 -6.60 -0.27
N PRO A 46 -10.50 -6.96 0.29
CA PRO A 46 -10.58 -7.68 1.58
C PRO A 46 -9.92 -9.07 1.56
N ARG A 47 -9.65 -9.61 0.37
CA ARG A 47 -8.94 -10.89 0.17
C ARG A 47 -7.46 -10.72 -0.13
N PHE A 48 -6.96 -9.49 -0.22
CA PHE A 48 -5.55 -9.20 -0.37
C PHE A 48 -4.79 -9.62 0.89
N SER A 49 -3.71 -10.35 0.67
CA SER A 49 -2.73 -10.69 1.70
C SER A 49 -1.38 -10.15 1.24
N GLU A 50 -0.78 -9.26 2.03
CA GLU A 50 0.56 -8.74 1.79
C GLU A 50 1.57 -9.89 1.94
N THR A 51 2.46 -10.07 0.95
CA THR A 51 3.42 -11.19 0.92
C THR A 51 4.86 -10.74 0.86
N GLU A 52 5.11 -9.51 0.44
CA GLU A 52 6.45 -8.96 0.24
C GLU A 52 6.55 -7.60 0.93
N LYS A 53 7.78 -7.12 1.10
CA LYS A 53 8.03 -5.82 1.71
C LYS A 53 7.46 -4.72 0.81
N PRO A 54 6.68 -3.76 1.36
CA PRO A 54 6.13 -2.68 0.56
C PRO A 54 7.21 -1.68 0.16
N ASP A 55 7.08 -1.11 -1.03
CA ASP A 55 7.93 0.01 -1.44
C ASP A 55 7.34 1.32 -0.93
N VAL A 56 8.18 2.18 -0.34
CA VAL A 56 7.76 3.47 0.19
C VAL A 56 8.75 4.53 -0.26
N GLU A 57 8.27 5.45 -1.10
CA GLU A 57 9.07 6.54 -1.65
C GLU A 57 8.48 7.89 -1.25
N VAL A 58 9.35 8.84 -0.88
CA VAL A 58 8.95 10.22 -0.66
C VAL A 58 8.94 10.94 -2.01
N VAL A 59 7.77 11.40 -2.43
CA VAL A 59 7.60 12.20 -3.64
C VAL A 59 8.06 13.62 -3.33
N LYS A 60 9.30 13.94 -3.70
CA LYS A 60 9.79 15.32 -3.69
C LYS A 60 9.01 16.12 -4.74
N ARG A 61 8.50 17.29 -4.32
CA ARG A 61 7.84 18.24 -5.23
C ARG A 61 8.85 18.85 -6.20
#